data_AF-A0A533QFX5-F1
#
_entry.id   AF-A0A533QFX5-F1
#
_cell.length_a   1.000
_cell.length_b   1.000
_cell.length_c   1.000
_cell.angle_alpha   90.00
_cell.angle_beta   90.00
_cell.angle_gamma   90.00
#
_symmetry.space_group_name_H-M   'P 1'
#
loop_
_entity.id
_entity.type
_entity.pdbx_description
1 polymer ?
#
loop_
_entity_poly.entity_id
_entity_poly.type
_entity_poly.pdbx_seq_one_letter_code
_entity_poly.pdbx_strand_id
1 'polypeptide(L)'
;MDAIKSSDYPHYEIIVVDDASTDESPQIARQAGVQVVRMDKQSGPGAARNVGTQNARGNIYFFVDSDVVIHQNSLSCVVSKFLNNSEIGALYWSIIWII
;
A
#
# COMPACT_ATOMS: atom_id res chain seq x y z
N MET A 1 -8.51 1.76 2.42
CA MET A 1 -8.08 0.79 3.46
C MET A 1 -8.99 -0.42 3.55
N ASP A 2 -10.31 -0.26 3.64
CA ASP A 2 -11.23 -1.39 3.79
C ASP A 2 -11.15 -2.39 2.64
N ALA A 3 -10.95 -1.93 1.41
CA ALA A 3 -10.70 -2.78 0.24
C ALA A 3 -9.43 -3.64 0.36
N ILE A 4 -8.40 -3.15 1.06
CA ILE A 4 -7.19 -3.94 1.33
C ILE A 4 -7.49 -4.95 2.45
N LYS A 5 -8.20 -4.50 3.49
CA LYS A 5 -8.58 -5.35 4.63
C LYS A 5 -9.50 -6.51 4.26
N SER A 6 -10.31 -6.36 3.21
CA SER A 6 -11.18 -7.42 2.72
C SER A 6 -10.45 -8.50 1.92
N SER A 7 -9.15 -8.30 1.61
CA SER A 7 -8.39 -9.21 0.75
C SER A 7 -8.42 -10.67 1.23
N ASP A 8 -8.42 -11.60 0.26
CA ASP A 8 -8.37 -13.04 0.52
C ASP A 8 -6.97 -13.55 0.92
N TYR A 9 -5.94 -12.71 0.82
CA TYR A 9 -4.60 -13.06 1.23
C TYR A 9 -4.36 -12.65 2.70
N PRO A 10 -4.03 -13.56 3.62
CA PRO A 10 -4.02 -13.24 5.05
C PRO A 10 -2.69 -12.64 5.57
N HIS A 11 -1.62 -12.65 4.77
CA HIS A 11 -0.25 -12.35 5.24
C HIS A 11 0.28 -11.02 4.70
N TYR A 12 -0.32 -9.91 5.13
CA TYR A 12 0.13 -8.57 4.76
C TYR A 12 0.19 -7.64 5.97
N GLU A 13 0.88 -6.52 5.80
CA GLU A 13 0.81 -5.38 6.69
C GLU A 13 0.45 -4.13 5.88
N ILE A 14 -0.19 -3.15 6.53
CA ILE A 14 -0.54 -1.89 5.89
C ILE A 14 0.25 -0.79 6.59
N ILE A 15 1.08 -0.09 5.81
CA ILE A 15 1.81 1.10 6.24
C ILE A 15 1.30 2.27 5.41
N VAL A 16 0.72 3.25 6.08
CA VAL A 16 0.32 4.52 5.48
C VAL A 16 1.43 5.53 5.76
N VAL A 17 2.00 6.09 4.71
CA VAL A 17 2.96 7.17 4.83
C VAL A 17 2.25 8.48 4.54
N ASP A 18 2.20 9.34 5.56
CA ASP A 18 1.58 10.65 5.51
C ASP A 18 2.64 11.70 5.13
N ASP A 19 2.55 12.24 3.91
CA ASP A 19 3.48 13.21 3.32
C ASP A 19 3.19 14.65 3.81
N ALA A 20 3.07 14.79 5.14
CA ALA A 20 2.74 16.02 5.84
C ALA A 20 1.36 16.62 5.53
N SER A 21 0.31 15.79 5.46
CA SER A 21 -1.07 16.25 5.28
C SER A 21 -1.49 17.26 6.36
N THR A 22 -2.31 18.23 5.96
CA THR A 22 -2.90 19.28 6.82
C THR A 22 -4.33 18.97 7.26
N ASP A 23 -4.89 17.85 6.79
CA ASP A 23 -6.24 17.38 7.09
C ASP A 23 -6.22 16.23 8.12
N GLU A 24 -7.35 15.54 8.26
CA GLU A 24 -7.53 14.45 9.21
C GLU A 24 -7.07 13.07 8.67
N SER A 25 -6.50 13.02 7.46
CA SER A 25 -6.06 11.77 6.82
C SER A 25 -5.21 10.86 7.73
N PRO A 26 -4.17 11.35 8.43
CA PRO A 26 -3.37 10.47 9.28
C PRO A 26 -4.11 10.01 10.55
N GLN A 27 -5.08 10.78 11.06
CA GLN A 27 -5.92 10.37 12.18
C GLN A 27 -6.88 9.26 11.76
N ILE A 28 -7.53 9.41 10.60
CA ILE A 28 -8.42 8.40 10.01
C ILE A 28 -7.66 7.09 9.79
N ALA A 29 -6.44 7.15 9.24
CA ALA A 29 -5.59 5.97 9.06
C ALA A 29 -5.24 5.29 10.40
N ARG A 30 -4.87 6.06 11.44
CA ARG A 30 -4.60 5.49 12.77
C ARG A 30 -5.85 4.82 13.37
N GLN A 31 -7.02 5.44 13.25
CA GLN A 31 -8.29 4.87 13.71
C GLN A 31 -8.66 3.59 12.97
N ALA A 32 -8.25 3.47 11.71
CA ALA A 32 -8.36 2.23 10.96
C ALA A 32 -7.38 1.13 11.44
N GLY A 33 -6.56 1.36 12.45
CA GLY A 33 -5.69 0.35 13.05
C GLY A 33 -4.51 -0.06 12.17
N VAL A 34 -4.07 0.81 11.25
CA VAL A 34 -2.88 0.59 10.42
C VAL A 34 -1.71 1.41 10.94
N GLN A 35 -0.48 1.01 10.61
CA GLN A 35 0.70 1.78 10.95
C GLN A 35 0.72 3.07 10.13
N VAL A 36 0.94 4.20 10.81
CA VAL A 36 1.07 5.51 10.15
C VAL A 36 2.45 6.09 10.43
N VAL A 37 3.20 6.36 9.37
CA VAL A 37 4.49 7.04 9.43
C VAL A 37 4.31 8.43 8.84
N ARG A 38 4.46 9.48 9.66
CA ARG A 38 4.31 10.87 9.22
C ARG A 38 5.68 11.47 8.87
N MET A 39 5.74 12.17 7.74
CA MET A 39 6.89 12.94 7.29
C MET A 39 6.80 14.40 7.76
N ASP A 40 7.95 15.05 7.94
CA ASP A 40 8.02 16.43 8.44
C ASP A 40 7.60 17.48 7.39
N LYS A 41 7.74 17.15 6.10
CA LYS A 41 7.43 18.04 4.99
C LYS A 41 6.97 17.26 3.77
N GLN A 42 6.14 17.91 2.95
CA GLN A 42 5.71 17.42 1.65
C GLN A 42 6.93 17.17 0.74
N SER A 43 7.12 15.91 0.35
CA SER A 43 8.26 15.43 -0.41
C SER A 43 7.85 14.53 -1.60
N GLY A 44 6.54 14.29 -1.76
CA GLY A 44 5.96 13.59 -2.89
C GLY A 44 5.95 12.07 -2.75
N PRO A 45 5.24 11.37 -3.67
CA PRO A 45 4.94 9.95 -3.53
C PRO A 45 6.17 9.04 -3.58
N GLY A 46 7.22 9.42 -4.31
CA GLY A 46 8.47 8.65 -4.35
C GLY A 46 9.18 8.63 -2.99
N ALA A 47 9.27 9.79 -2.33
CA ALA A 47 9.86 9.89 -0.99
C ALA A 47 9.02 9.14 0.04
N ALA A 48 7.69 9.28 -0.03
CA ALA A 48 6.77 8.56 0.84
C ALA A 48 6.91 7.04 0.69
N ARG A 49 6.99 6.52 -0.54
CA ARG A 49 7.20 5.08 -0.80
C ARG A 49 8.51 4.58 -0.20
N ASN A 50 9.59 5.35 -0.32
CA ASN A 50 10.89 4.99 0.26
C ASN A 50 10.86 4.95 1.80
N VAL A 51 10.17 5.89 2.44
CA VAL A 51 9.96 5.85 3.90
C VAL A 51 9.13 4.62 4.28
N GLY A 52 8.10 4.31 3.49
CA GLY A 52 7.27 3.12 3.68
C GLY A 52 8.08 1.82 3.61
N THR A 53 8.96 1.69 2.61
CA THR A 53 9.80 0.47 2.47
C THR A 53 10.78 0.31 3.61
N GLN A 54 11.35 1.39 4.15
CA GLN A 54 12.24 1.34 5.32
C GLN A 54 11.55 0.89 6.61
N ASN A 55 10.23 1.04 6.70
CA ASN A 55 9.42 0.64 7.85
C ASN A 55 8.73 -0.71 7.67
N ALA A 56 8.79 -1.29 6.47
CA ALA A 56 8.17 -2.56 6.15
C ALA A 56 9.05 -3.75 6.53
N ARG A 57 8.40 -4.89 6.80
CA ARG A 57 9.02 -6.18 7.12
C ARG A 57 8.83 -7.20 6.01
N GLY A 58 7.91 -6.94 5.08
CA GLY A 58 7.62 -7.82 3.93
C GLY A 58 8.71 -7.81 2.85
N ASN A 59 8.71 -8.87 2.03
CA ASN A 59 9.63 -9.02 0.90
C ASN A 59 9.03 -8.57 -0.45
N ILE A 60 7.72 -8.33 -0.48
CA ILE A 60 6.99 -7.86 -1.67
C ILE A 60 6.35 -6.53 -1.29
N TYR A 61 6.64 -5.48 -2.05
CA TYR A 61 6.07 -4.16 -1.86
C TYR A 61 4.90 -3.95 -2.83
N PHE A 62 3.71 -3.70 -2.29
CA PHE A 62 2.51 -3.43 -3.06
C PHE A 62 2.05 -1.99 -2.81
N PHE A 63 2.43 -1.07 -3.71
CA PHE A 63 2.11 0.35 -3.57
C PHE A 63 0.69 0.63 -4.04
N VAL A 64 -0.12 1.27 -3.18
CA VAL A 64 -1.51 1.65 -3.47
C VAL A 64 -1.70 3.10 -3.07
N ASP A 65 -2.25 3.91 -3.97
CA ASP A 65 -2.60 5.30 -3.67
C ASP A 65 -3.86 5.36 -2.78
N SER A 66 -4.02 6.41 -1.98
CA SER A 66 -5.07 6.50 -0.95
C SER A 66 -6.49 6.54 -1.51
N ASP A 67 -6.64 6.89 -2.78
CA ASP A 67 -7.88 6.98 -3.55
C ASP A 67 -8.16 5.75 -4.42
N VAL A 68 -7.36 4.68 -4.29
CA VAL A 68 -7.51 3.44 -5.05
C VAL A 68 -8.21 2.34 -4.24
N VAL A 69 -9.16 1.68 -4.90
CA VAL A 69 -9.79 0.44 -4.43
C VAL A 69 -9.22 -0.73 -5.24
N ILE A 70 -8.87 -1.82 -4.55
CA ILE A 70 -8.37 -3.05 -5.16
C ILE A 70 -9.40 -4.17 -5.05
N HIS A 71 -9.37 -5.12 -5.98
CA HIS A 71 -10.20 -6.32 -5.90
C HIS A 71 -9.70 -7.25 -4.78
N GLN A 72 -10.59 -8.05 -4.21
CA GLN A 72 -10.32 -8.92 -3.06
C GLN A 72 -9.10 -9.85 -3.27
N ASN A 73 -8.93 -10.36 -4.48
CA ASN A 73 -7.84 -11.27 -4.85
C ASN A 73 -6.57 -10.57 -5.38
N SER A 74 -6.47 -9.24 -5.29
CA SER A 74 -5.33 -8.52 -5.90
C SER A 74 -4.00 -8.91 -5.26
N LEU A 75 -3.97 -8.99 -3.92
CA LEU A 75 -2.76 -9.38 -3.19
C LEU A 75 -2.38 -10.84 -3.46
N SER A 76 -3.34 -11.77 -3.44
CA SER A 76 -3.08 -13.18 -3.74
C SER A 76 -2.58 -13.37 -5.18
N CYS A 77 -3.15 -12.65 -6.15
CA CYS A 77 -2.65 -12.64 -7.53
C CYS A 77 -1.20 -12.20 -7.61
N VAL A 78 -0.85 -11.06 -6.99
CA VAL A 78 0.51 -10.50 -7.01
C VAL A 78 1.51 -11.46 -6.37
N VAL A 79 1.19 -11.95 -5.16
CA VAL A 79 2.05 -12.89 -4.43
C VAL A 79 2.25 -14.16 -5.24
N SER A 80 1.19 -14.72 -5.84
CA SER A 80 1.30 -15.92 -6.67
C SER A 80 2.26 -15.74 -7.86
N LYS A 81 2.32 -14.55 -8.46
CA LYS A 81 3.21 -14.29 -9.60
C LYS A 81 4.68 -14.23 -9.18
N PHE A 82 4.98 -13.57 -8.06
CA PHE A 82 6.33 -13.54 -7.52
C PHE A 82 6.80 -14.92 -7.02
N LEU A 83 5.93 -15.70 -6.37
CA LEU A 83 6.29 -17.03 -5.88
C LEU A 83 6.50 -18.05 -6.99
N ASN A 84 5.78 -17.94 -8.11
CA ASN A 84 5.89 -18.87 -9.23
C ASN A 84 6.99 -18.51 -10.24
N ASN A 85 7.57 -17.31 -10.14
CA ASN A 85 8.64 -16.89 -11.04
C ASN A 85 9.60 -15.93 -10.33
N SER A 86 10.76 -16.45 -9.93
CA SER A 86 11.82 -15.70 -9.25
C SER A 86 12.55 -14.68 -10.14
N GLU A 87 12.35 -14.71 -11.47
CA GLU A 87 12.91 -13.71 -12.38
C GLU A 87 12.09 -12.41 -12.42
N ILE A 88 10.86 -12.41 -11.89
CA ILE A 88 10.01 -11.23 -11.84
C ILE A 88 10.51 -10.29 -10.74
N GLY A 89 11.06 -9.15 -11.14
CA GLY A 89 11.45 -8.07 -10.22
C GLY A 89 10.35 -7.06 -9.93
N ALA A 90 9.35 -6.92 -10.81
CA ALA A 90 8.26 -5.95 -10.65
C ALA A 90 7.01 -6.37 -11.44
N LEU A 91 5.84 -5.94 -10.96
CA LEU A 91 4.55 -6.07 -11.64
C LEU A 91 3.90 -4.70 -11.74
N TYR A 92 3.28 -4.43 -12.89
CA TYR A 92 2.50 -3.22 -13.12
C TYR A 92 1.06 -3.62 -13.47
N TRP A 93 0.10 -2.82 -13.04
CA TRP A 93 -1.31 -3.01 -13.35
C TRP A 93 -1.92 -1.75 -13.93
N SER A 94 -3.02 -1.92 -14.67
CA SER A 94 -3.86 -0.83 -15.14
C SER A 94 -4.89 -0.45 -14.07
N ILE A 95 -5.11 0.84 -13.86
CA ILE A 95 -6.22 1.37 -13.06
C ILE A 95 -7.42 1.55 -13.99
N ILE A 96 -8.58 1.04 -13.58
CA ILE A 96 -9.86 1.28 -14.27
C ILE A 96 -10.65 2.26 -13.41
N TRP A 97 -11.06 3.37 -14.02
CA TRP A 97 -11.98 4.31 -13.40
C TRP A 97 -13.40 3.77 -13.53
N ILE A 98 -14.00 3.41 -12.40
CA ILE A 98 -15.42 3.06 -12.34
C ILE A 98 -16.17 4.38 -12.13
N ILE A 99 -16.82 4.87 -13.17
CA ILE A 99 -17.73 6.03 -13.13
C ILE A 99 -19.12 5.64 -12.61
#